data_AF-R6I2B1-F1
#
_entry.id   AF-R6I2B1-F1
#
_cell.length_a   1.000
_cell.length_b   1.000
_cell.length_c   1.000
_cell.angle_alpha   90.00
_cell.angle_beta   90.00
_cell.angle_gamma   90.00
#
_symmetry.space_group_name_H-M   'P 1'
#
loop_
_entity.id
_entity.type
_entity.pdbx_description
1 polymer ?
#
loop_
_entity_poly.entity_id
_entity_poly.type
_entity_poly.pdbx_seq_one_letter_code
_entity_poly.pdbx_strand_id
1 'polypeptide(L)' 'MDELYQRLTAYQTAMSLARNMLRQGIISEDDYRKIDTIIAKKHEVSSCSIFRFESPKSLDNRPF' A
#
# COMPACT_ATOMS: atom_id res chain seq x y z
N MET A 1 -14.28 17.84 -6.28
CA MET A 1 -13.64 16.61 -5.75
C MET A 1 -12.68 17.05 -4.68
N ASP A 2 -12.88 16.58 -3.45
CA ASP A 2 -12.13 17.04 -2.29
C ASP A 2 -10.64 16.69 -2.41
N GLU A 3 -9.77 17.62 -2.04
CA GLU A 3 -8.30 17.47 -2.15
C GLU A 3 -7.80 16.22 -1.39
N LEU A 4 -8.42 15.92 -0.25
CA LEU A 4 -8.18 14.70 0.52
C LEU A 4 -8.48 13.43 -0.29
N TYR A 5 -9.58 13.42 -1.05
CA TYR A 5 -9.97 12.28 -1.87
C TYR A 5 -8.96 12.02 -3.00
N GLN A 6 -8.42 13.09 -3.60
CA GLN A 6 -7.37 12.98 -4.62
C GLN A 6 -6.08 12.40 -4.04
N ARG A 7 -5.66 12.89 -2.87
CA ARG A 7 -4.47 12.38 -2.16
C ARG A 7 -4.61 10.90 -1.80
N LEU A 8 -5.78 10.49 -1.30
CA LEU A 8 -6.09 9.09 -0.97
C LEU A 8 -6.08 8.19 -2.21
N THR A 9 -6.71 8.64 -3.31
CA THR A 9 -6.76 7.87 -4.57
C THR A 9 -5.36 7.68 -5.16
N ALA A 10 -4.53 8.72 -5.12
CA ALA A 10 -3.14 8.65 -5.58
C ALA A 10 -2.31 7.67 -4.74
N TYR A 11 -2.45 7.72 -3.41
CA TYR A 11 -1.80 6.77 -2.51
C TYR A 11 -2.25 5.32 -2.81
N GLN A 12 -3.55 5.06 -2.89
CA GLN A 12 -4.09 3.70 -3.13
C GLN A 12 -3.64 3.13 -4.48
N THR A 13 -3.57 3.97 -5.51
CA THR A 13 -3.09 3.57 -6.85
C THR A 13 -1.62 3.15 -6.78
N ALA A 14 -0.78 3.95 -6.14
CA ALA A 14 0.64 3.65 -5.97
C ALA A 14 0.86 2.36 -5.15
N MET A 15 0.11 2.17 -4.06
CA MET A 15 0.23 0.97 -3.23
C MET A 15 -0.31 -0.29 -3.89
N SER A 16 -1.31 -0.17 -4.77
CA SER A 16 -1.80 -1.29 -5.58
C SER A 16 -0.74 -1.76 -6.58
N LEU A 17 -0.03 -0.83 -7.22
CA LEU A 17 1.10 -1.15 -8.09
C LEU A 17 2.23 -1.84 -7.32
N ALA A 18 2.64 -1.26 -6.18
CA ALA A 18 3.69 -1.84 -5.34
C ALA A 18 3.31 -3.24 -4.85
N ARG A 19 2.03 -3.49 -4.53
CA ARG A 19 1.56 -4.82 -4.13
C ARG A 19 1.66 -5.82 -5.28
N ASN A 20 1.34 -5.43 -6.51
CA ASN A 20 1.50 -6.29 -7.67
C ASN A 20 2.97 -6.60 -7.94
N MET A 21 3.88 -5.64 -7.75
CA MET A 21 5.32 -5.86 -7.85
C MET A 21 5.82 -6.84 -6.77
N LEU A 22 5.33 -6.71 -5.53
CA LEU A 22 5.65 -7.63 -4.43
C LEU A 22 5.16 -9.06 -4.75
N ARG A 23 3.93 -9.21 -5.22
CA ARG A 23 3.36 -10.52 -5.60
C ARG A 23 4.11 -11.20 -6.74
N GLN A 24 4.72 -10.42 -7.62
CA GLN A 24 5.56 -10.92 -8.71
C GLN A 24 7.02 -11.17 -8.28
N GLY A 25 7.38 -10.86 -7.03
CA GLY A 25 8.75 -10.98 -6.53
C GLY A 25 9.72 -9.94 -7.08
N ILE A 26 9.22 -8.86 -7.72
CA ILE A 26 10.04 -7.78 -8.28
C ILE A 26 10.66 -6.93 -7.17
N ILE A 27 9.94 -6.78 -6.05
CA ILE A 27 10.39 -6.05 -4.86
C ILE A 27 10.24 -6.94 -3.63
N SER A 28 11.07 -6.69 -2.61
CA SER A 28 10.96 -7.35 -1.32
C SER A 28 9.86 -6.73 -0.44
N GLU A 29 9.50 -7.40 0.66
CA GLU A 29 8.60 -6.83 1.67
C GLU A 29 9.17 -5.56 2.31
N ASP A 30 10.49 -5.49 2.49
CA ASP A 30 11.15 -4.30 3.03
C ASP A 30 11.10 -3.13 2.05
N ASP A 31 11.22 -3.41 0.74
CA ASP A 31 11.03 -2.39 -0.30
C ASP A 31 9.58 -1.91 -0.35
N TYR A 32 8.62 -2.83 -0.24
CA TYR A 32 7.21 -2.47 -0.12
C TYR A 32 6.95 -1.53 1.07
N ARG A 33 7.57 -1.79 2.24
CA ARG A 33 7.46 -0.94 3.44
C ARG A 33 8.11 0.43 3.25
N LYS A 34 9.25 0.51 2.55
CA LYS A 34 9.89 1.78 2.19
C LYS A 34 9.02 2.59 1.25
N ILE A 35 8.43 1.95 0.22
CA ILE A 35 7.51 2.59 -0.73
C ILE A 35 6.30 3.15 0.01
N ASP A 36 5.67 2.36 0.89
CA ASP A 36 4.55 2.83 1.73
C ASP A 36 4.90 4.11 2.49
N THR A 37 6.04 4.12 3.17
CA THR A 37 6.51 5.27 3.93
C THR A 37 6.72 6.51 3.06
N ILE A 38 7.31 6.34 1.87
CA ILE A 38 7.59 7.45 0.93
C ILE A 38 6.28 8.02 0.38
N ILE A 39 5.36 7.16 -0.07
CA ILE A 39 4.09 7.58 -0.68
C ILE A 39 3.15 8.20 0.37
N ALA A 40 3.10 7.64 1.58
CA ALA A 40 2.34 8.20 2.69
C ALA A 40 2.80 9.63 3.03
N LYS A 41 4.13 9.84 3.16
CA LYS A 41 4.72 11.16 3.38
C LYS A 41 4.42 12.13 2.24
N LYS A 42 4.54 11.67 0.98
CA LYS A 42 4.33 12.51 -0.21
C LYS A 42 2.90 13.05 -0.31
N HIS A 43 1.91 12.26 0.07
CA HIS A 43 0.50 12.64 -0.02
C HIS A 43 -0.08 13.17 1.30
N GLU A 44 0.78 13.36 2.32
CA GLU A 44 0.39 13.78 3.67
C GLU A 44 -0.75 12.92 4.26
N VAL A 45 -0.83 11.66 3.82
CA VAL A 45 -1.79 10.69 4.31
C VAL A 45 -1.12 9.88 5.41
N SER A 46 -1.70 9.84 6.60
CA SER A 46 -1.18 8.97 7.64
C SER A 46 -1.53 7.53 7.31
N SER A 47 -0.59 6.59 7.54
CA SER A 47 -0.85 5.14 7.41
C SER A 47 -1.99 4.64 8.33
N CYS A 48 -2.43 5.47 9.29
CA CYS A 48 -3.59 5.22 10.15
C CYS A 48 -4.92 5.75 9.58
N SER A 49 -4.89 6.77 8.72
CA SER A 49 -6.08 7.33 8.06
C SER A 49 -6.56 6.44 6.92
N ILE A 50 -5.65 5.62 6.40
CA ILE A 50 -5.93 4.54 5.47
C ILE A 50 -6.17 3.32 6.34
N PHE A 51 -7.41 2.85 6.42
CA PHE A 51 -7.72 1.53 6.97
C PHE A 51 -6.65 0.54 6.48
N ARG A 52 -5.92 -0.06 7.41
CA ARG A 52 -4.91 -1.10 7.17
C ARG A 52 -5.60 -2.31 6.56
N PHE A 53 -5.98 -2.21 5.29
CA PHE A 53 -6.56 -3.28 4.49
C PHE A 53 -5.47 -4.31 4.27
N GLU A 54 -5.47 -5.24 5.22
CA GLU A 54 -4.77 -6.50 5.22
C GLU A 54 -3.26 -6.38 5.41
N SER A 55 -2.90 -6.46 6.69
CA SER A 55 -1.67 -7.10 7.14
C SER A 55 -1.34 -8.31 6.23
N PRO A 56 -0.11 -8.45 5.70
CA PRO A 56 0.31 -9.59 4.86
C PRO A 56 0.16 -10.97 5.54
N LYS A 57 -0.19 -11.02 6.83
CA LYS A 57 -0.38 -12.24 7.62
C LYS A 57 -1.64 -13.05 7.26
N SER A 58 -2.46 -12.65 6.29
CA SER A 58 -3.64 -13.43 5.86
C SER A 58 -3.40 -14.34 4.64
N LEU A 59 -2.21 -14.33 4.03
CA LEU A 59 -1.94 -15.17 2.85
C LEU A 59 -1.48 -16.61 3.17
N ASP A 60 -1.42 -16.98 4.45
CA ASP A 60 -1.02 -18.32 4.89
C ASP A 60 -2.18 -19.31 5.07
N ASN A 61 -3.39 -19.00 4.57
CA ASN A 61 -4.55 -19.89 4.74
C ASN A 61 -5.56 -19.86 3.57
N ARG A 62 -5.10 -20.20 2.36
CA ARG A 62 -6.02 -20.74 1.33
C ARG A 62 -5.75 -22.23 1.15
N PRO A 63 -6.64 -23.13 1.62
CA PRO A 63 -6.62 -24.52 1.19
C PRO A 63 -7.27 -24.62 -0.19
N PHE A 64 -6.51 -25.19 -1.13
CA PHE A 64 -6.86 -25.66 -2.48
C PHE A 64 -7.39 -24.63 -3.49
#